data_AF-A0A0B4DPQ8-F1
#
_entry.id   AF-A0A0B4DPQ8-F1
#
_cell.length_a   1.000
_cell.length_b   1.000
_cell.length_c   1.000
_cell.angle_alpha   90.00
_cell.angle_beta   90.00
_cell.angle_gamma   90.00
#
_symmetry.space_group_name_H-M   'P 1'
#
loop_
_entity.id
_entity.type
_entity.pdbx_description
1 polymer ?
#
loop_
_entity_poly.entity_id
_entity_poly.type
_entity_poly.pdbx_seq_one_letter_code
_entity_poly.pdbx_strand_id
1 'polypeptide(L)'
;MARPLKHPTGPVVTVRDLDSGEIGSWCFGLIRPVDSHIARNAHAAAERGQEYCLMGVWVKCDLSTPVGATAALCQGNPGRTQLIEAPDGVRAVLQFPESGLSSEEPEVHDV
;
A
#
# COMPACT_ATOMS: atom_id res chain seq x y z
N MET A 1 -5.78 -31.33 12.70
CA MET A 1 -6.60 -30.17 13.07
C MET A 1 -6.11 -28.96 12.27
N ALA A 2 -6.83 -28.53 11.23
CA ALA A 2 -6.45 -27.37 10.44
C ALA A 2 -6.87 -26.08 11.18
N ARG A 3 -5.94 -25.14 11.37
CA ARG A 3 -6.22 -23.83 11.99
C ARG A 3 -7.24 -23.06 11.12
N PRO A 4 -8.23 -22.38 11.72
CA PRO A 4 -9.13 -21.52 10.96
C PRO A 4 -8.33 -20.36 10.38
N LEU A 5 -8.26 -20.29 9.05
CA LEU A 5 -7.72 -19.14 8.33
C LEU A 5 -8.65 -17.95 8.63
N LYS A 6 -8.13 -16.96 9.35
CA LYS A 6 -8.87 -15.75 9.75
C LYS A 6 -9.33 -14.89 8.56
N HIS A 7 -8.84 -15.17 7.36
CA HIS A 7 -9.22 -14.51 6.12
C HIS A 7 -9.37 -15.55 4.99
N PRO A 8 -10.25 -15.31 4.00
CA PRO A 8 -10.41 -16.21 2.85
C PRO A 8 -9.06 -16.44 2.17
N THR A 9 -8.87 -17.64 1.61
CA THR A 9 -7.69 -18.10 0.85
C THR A 9 -7.54 -17.37 -0.50
N GLY A 10 -7.68 -16.05 -0.49
CA GLY A 10 -7.51 -15.15 -1.63
C GLY A 10 -6.39 -14.14 -1.38
N PRO A 11 -6.03 -13.35 -2.39
CA PRO A 11 -5.11 -12.24 -2.18
C PRO A 11 -5.66 -11.31 -1.10
N VAL A 12 -4.80 -10.88 -0.19
CA VAL A 12 -5.23 -9.96 0.88
C VAL A 12 -5.18 -8.53 0.34
N VAL A 13 -4.17 -8.22 -0.46
CA VAL A 13 -4.06 -6.94 -1.16
C VAL A 13 -3.87 -7.22 -2.63
N THR A 14 -4.61 -6.50 -3.48
CA THR A 14 -4.40 -6.53 -4.94
C THR A 14 -4.34 -5.10 -5.44
N VAL A 15 -3.29 -4.80 -6.19
CA VAL A 15 -3.10 -3.53 -6.86
C VAL A 15 -2.94 -3.72 -8.36
N ARG A 16 -3.17 -2.65 -9.11
CA ARG A 16 -2.89 -2.56 -10.53
C ARG A 16 -2.07 -1.33 -10.82
N ASP A 17 -0.96 -1.51 -11.52
CA ASP A 17 -0.22 -0.42 -12.10
C ASP A 17 -1.01 0.16 -13.30
N LEU A 18 -1.28 1.46 -13.29
CA LEU A 18 -2.15 2.10 -14.28
C LEU A 18 -1.44 2.37 -15.61
N ASP A 19 -0.10 2.41 -15.65
CA ASP A 19 0.66 2.65 -16.88
C ASP A 19 0.87 1.37 -17.68
N SER A 20 1.38 0.33 -17.04
CA SER A 20 1.65 -0.99 -17.62
C SER A 20 0.42 -1.90 -17.61
N GLY A 21 -0.57 -1.63 -16.76
CA GLY A 21 -1.73 -2.48 -16.56
C GLY A 21 -1.45 -3.73 -15.72
N GLU A 22 -0.22 -3.90 -15.22
CA GLU A 22 0.24 -5.06 -14.46
C GLU A 22 -0.48 -5.16 -13.11
N ILE A 23 -0.84 -6.39 -12.71
CA ILE A 23 -1.56 -6.65 -11.45
C ILE A 23 -0.60 -7.34 -10.49
N GLY A 24 -0.46 -6.77 -9.29
CA GLY A 24 0.30 -7.33 -8.19
C GLY A 24 -0.60 -7.65 -7.01
N SER A 25 -0.53 -8.88 -6.51
CA SER A 25 -1.32 -9.34 -5.37
C SER A 25 -0.42 -9.84 -4.26
N TRP A 26 -0.64 -9.38 -3.04
CA TRP A 26 0.03 -9.88 -1.85
C TRP A 26 -0.86 -10.88 -1.09
N CYS A 27 -0.26 -12.03 -0.78
CA CYS A 27 -0.88 -13.15 -0.07
C CYS A 27 0.05 -13.58 1.08
N PHE A 28 -0.16 -13.05 2.29
CA PHE A 28 0.51 -13.50 3.52
C PHE A 28 2.04 -13.66 3.41
N GLY A 29 2.74 -12.64 2.92
CA GLY A 29 4.22 -12.68 2.78
C GLY A 29 4.72 -12.88 1.36
N LEU A 30 3.85 -13.22 0.42
CA LEU A 30 4.22 -13.52 -0.96
C LEU A 30 3.51 -12.56 -1.92
N ILE A 31 4.25 -12.03 -2.90
CA ILE A 31 3.66 -11.27 -4.00
C ILE A 31 3.53 -12.14 -5.25
N ARG A 32 2.38 -12.05 -5.91
CA ARG A 32 2.05 -12.73 -7.17
C ARG A 32 1.68 -11.71 -8.24
N PRO A 33 2.12 -11.89 -9.49
CA PRO A 33 3.05 -12.91 -9.97
C PRO A 33 4.49 -12.66 -9.45
N VAL A 34 5.23 -13.72 -9.08
CA VAL A 34 6.57 -13.58 -8.45
C VAL A 34 7.59 -12.92 -9.39
N ASP A 35 7.49 -13.18 -10.69
CA ASP A 35 8.43 -12.68 -11.70
C ASP A 35 8.03 -11.34 -12.32
N SER A 36 6.95 -10.74 -11.83
CA SER A 36 6.41 -9.48 -12.33
C SER A 36 7.29 -8.30 -11.89
N HIS A 37 7.26 -7.20 -12.65
CA HIS A 37 8.04 -6.00 -12.33
C HIS A 37 7.57 -5.40 -11.00
N ILE A 38 6.26 -5.39 -10.76
CA ILE A 38 5.65 -4.90 -9.52
C ILE A 38 6.08 -5.74 -8.32
N ALA A 39 6.19 -7.06 -8.46
CA ALA A 39 6.68 -7.93 -7.39
C ALA A 39 8.14 -7.68 -7.07
N ARG A 40 9.01 -7.61 -8.08
CA ARG A 40 10.45 -7.34 -7.89
C ARG A 40 10.69 -6.00 -7.20
N ASN A 41 9.97 -4.96 -7.63
CA ASN A 41 10.08 -3.64 -7.01
C ASN A 41 9.57 -3.64 -5.57
N ALA A 42 8.44 -4.29 -5.30
CA ALA A 42 7.91 -4.39 -3.95
C ALA A 42 8.87 -5.17 -3.02
N HIS A 43 9.47 -6.26 -3.49
CA HIS A 43 10.51 -6.97 -2.74
C HIS A 43 11.72 -6.07 -2.46
N ALA A 44 12.25 -5.38 -3.47
CA ALA A 44 13.38 -4.48 -3.30
C ALA A 44 13.06 -3.30 -2.35
N ALA A 45 11.85 -2.75 -2.41
CA ALA A 45 11.40 -1.68 -1.53
C ALA A 45 11.30 -2.15 -0.07
N ALA A 46 10.76 -3.34 0.16
CA ALA A 46 10.66 -3.95 1.48
C ALA A 46 12.03 -4.31 2.07
N GLU A 47 12.95 -4.87 1.27
CA GLU A 47 14.32 -5.19 1.70
C GLU A 47 15.12 -3.94 2.09
N ARG A 48 14.92 -2.84 1.35
CA ARG A 48 15.53 -1.54 1.65
C ARG A 48 14.83 -0.82 2.80
N GLY A 49 13.68 -1.30 3.24
CA GLY A 49 12.86 -0.66 4.26
C GLY A 49 12.43 0.75 3.86
N GLN A 50 12.15 0.97 2.57
CA GLN A 50 11.73 2.27 2.05
C GLN A 50 10.40 2.71 2.67
N GLU A 51 10.17 4.00 2.74
CA GLU A 51 8.89 4.55 3.20
C GLU A 51 8.09 5.06 2.01
N TYR A 52 6.78 4.82 2.02
CA TYR A 52 5.86 5.32 1.02
C TYR A 52 4.74 6.11 1.70
N CYS A 53 4.41 7.27 1.14
CA CYS A 53 3.28 8.07 1.61
C CYS A 53 1.98 7.51 1.03
N LEU A 54 1.32 6.62 1.79
CA LEU A 54 -0.01 6.12 1.46
C LEU A 54 -1.05 7.12 2.00
N MET A 55 -1.67 7.89 1.10
CA MET A 55 -2.78 8.80 1.43
C MET A 55 -2.49 9.76 2.60
N GLY A 56 -1.27 10.30 2.66
CA GLY A 56 -0.85 11.26 3.71
C GLY A 56 -0.18 10.62 4.93
N VAL A 57 -0.13 9.28 5.01
CA VAL A 57 0.55 8.54 6.07
C VAL A 57 1.83 7.91 5.54
N TRP A 58 2.95 8.16 6.21
CA TRP A 58 4.22 7.48 5.91
C TRP A 58 4.18 6.05 6.45
N VAL A 59 4.30 5.09 5.55
CA VAL A 59 4.27 3.67 5.85
C VAL A 59 5.58 3.04 5.38
N LYS A 60 6.22 2.29 6.28
CA LYS A 60 7.39 1.50 5.92
C LYS A 60 6.98 0.32 5.05
N CYS A 61 7.67 0.13 3.94
CA CYS A 61 7.49 -1.02 3.06
C CYS A 61 7.95 -2.28 3.80
N ASP A 62 7.05 -3.25 3.92
CA ASP A 62 7.30 -4.57 4.46
C ASP A 62 6.44 -5.59 3.73
N LEU A 63 6.77 -6.87 3.81
CA LEU A 63 5.92 -7.93 3.24
C LEU A 63 5.25 -8.76 4.34
N SER A 64 5.48 -8.44 5.62
CA SER A 64 4.93 -9.20 6.75
C SER A 64 3.52 -8.75 7.12
N THR A 65 3.13 -7.53 6.74
CA THR A 65 1.85 -6.92 7.03
C THR A 65 1.12 -6.51 5.75
N PRO A 66 -0.22 -6.49 5.74
CA PRO A 66 -0.98 -6.01 4.59
C PRO A 66 -0.70 -4.53 4.25
N VAL A 67 -0.48 -3.69 5.27
CA VAL A 67 -0.28 -2.24 5.11
C VAL A 67 1.10 -1.97 4.51
N GLY A 68 2.15 -2.58 5.04
CA GLY A 68 3.48 -2.47 4.46
C GLY A 68 3.56 -3.09 3.07
N ALA A 69 2.84 -4.18 2.81
CA ALA A 69 2.81 -4.79 1.49
C ALA A 69 2.12 -3.89 0.46
N THR A 70 1.07 -3.18 0.87
CA THR A 70 0.42 -2.15 0.05
C THR A 70 1.39 -1.03 -0.29
N ALA A 71 2.15 -0.54 0.70
CA ALA A 71 3.18 0.48 0.49
C ALA A 71 4.26 0.00 -0.49
N ALA A 72 4.74 -1.23 -0.32
CA ALA A 72 5.74 -1.84 -1.18
C ALA A 72 5.24 -2.01 -2.63
N LEU A 73 3.99 -2.45 -2.81
CA LEU A 73 3.36 -2.60 -4.12
C LEU A 73 3.18 -1.25 -4.85
N CYS A 74 2.85 -0.19 -4.11
CA CYS A 74 2.71 1.16 -4.67
C CYS A 74 4.04 1.84 -5.02
N GLN A 75 5.17 1.39 -4.47
CA GLN A 75 6.50 1.93 -4.81
C GLN A 75 6.90 1.70 -6.27
N GLY A 76 6.35 0.66 -6.91
CA GLY A 76 6.63 0.39 -8.32
C GLY A 76 6.26 1.57 -9.23
N ASN A 77 5.18 2.28 -8.89
CA ASN A 77 4.73 3.47 -9.60
C ASN A 77 3.90 4.39 -8.69
N PRO A 78 4.58 5.29 -7.95
CA PRO A 78 3.95 6.14 -6.96
C PRO A 78 2.84 7.01 -7.56
N GLY A 79 1.66 6.98 -6.93
CA GLY A 79 0.48 7.74 -7.37
C GLY A 79 -0.20 7.23 -8.64
N ARG A 80 0.34 6.20 -9.29
CA ARG A 80 -0.24 5.55 -10.48
C ARG A 80 -0.54 4.07 -10.28
N THR A 81 -0.72 3.69 -9.03
CA THR A 81 -1.14 2.35 -8.64
C THR A 81 -2.58 2.42 -8.11
N GLN A 82 -3.48 1.66 -8.72
CA GLN A 82 -4.86 1.51 -8.28
C GLN A 82 -4.99 0.33 -7.33
N LEU A 83 -5.59 0.56 -6.15
CA LEU A 83 -5.94 -0.52 -5.24
C LEU A 83 -7.25 -1.17 -5.68
N ILE A 84 -7.20 -2.47 -6.00
CA ILE A 84 -8.36 -3.27 -6.41
C ILE A 84 -9.01 -3.92 -5.18
N GLU A 85 -8.19 -4.54 -4.33
CA GLU A 85 -8.66 -5.28 -3.16
C GLU A 85 -7.72 -5.01 -1.97
N ALA A 86 -8.30 -4.84 -0.78
CA ALA A 86 -7.56 -4.62 0.45
C ALA A 86 -8.45 -4.92 1.65
N PRO A 87 -7.89 -5.40 2.78
CA PRO A 87 -8.64 -5.61 4.00
C PRO A 87 -9.03 -4.27 4.63
N ASP A 88 -10.06 -4.27 5.48
CA ASP A 88 -10.57 -3.05 6.11
C ASP A 88 -9.51 -2.29 6.90
N GLY A 89 -8.54 -2.98 7.51
CA GLY A 89 -7.41 -2.35 8.21
C GLY A 89 -6.47 -1.56 7.28
N VAL A 90 -6.28 -2.01 6.03
CA VAL A 90 -5.55 -1.23 5.01
C VAL A 90 -6.42 -0.09 4.51
N ARG A 91 -7.72 -0.35 4.27
CA ARG A 91 -8.67 0.69 3.87
C ARG A 91 -8.81 1.80 4.91
N ALA A 92 -8.73 1.50 6.20
CA ALA A 92 -8.77 2.49 7.27
C ALA A 92 -7.53 3.40 7.27
N VAL A 93 -6.35 2.89 6.91
CA VAL A 93 -5.14 3.72 6.71
C VAL A 93 -5.26 4.56 5.43
N LEU A 94 -6.00 4.08 4.44
CA LEU A 94 -6.25 4.78 3.18
C LEU A 94 -7.44 5.73 3.23
N GLN A 95 -8.30 5.60 4.23
CA GLN A 95 -9.32 6.60 4.53
C GLN A 95 -8.57 7.83 5.00
N PHE A 96 -8.65 8.89 4.20
CA PHE A 96 -8.33 10.23 4.66
C PHE A 96 -8.94 10.40 6.06
N PRO A 97 -8.23 10.99 7.03
CA PRO A 97 -8.92 11.55 8.17
C PRO A 97 -9.90 12.57 7.58
N GLU A 98 -11.20 12.23 7.55
CA GLU A 98 -12.24 13.20 7.25
C GLU A 98 -12.02 14.35 8.23
N SER A 99 -11.69 15.54 7.72
CA SER A 99 -11.43 16.76 8.48
C SER A 99 -10.01 16.94 9.03
N GLY A 100 -9.05 17.15 8.13
CA GLY A 100 -7.77 17.79 8.42
C GLY A 100 -7.50 19.05 7.60
N LEU A 101 -8.45 19.50 6.77
CA LEU A 101 -8.44 20.87 6.25
C LEU A 101 -8.83 21.80 7.40
N SER A 102 -7.92 22.02 8.35
CA SER A 102 -7.92 23.32 9.03
C SER A 102 -7.46 24.29 7.97
N SER A 103 -8.40 25.06 7.42
CA SER A 103 -8.11 26.30 6.72
C SER A 103 -7.59 27.32 7.74
N GLU A 104 -6.47 27.04 8.38
CA GLU A 104 -5.68 28.09 9.01
C GLU A 104 -4.82 28.66 7.88
N GLU A 105 -5.39 29.67 7.22
CA GLU A 105 -4.62 30.63 6.46
C GLU A 105 -3.42 31.04 7.33
N PRO A 106 -2.17 30.98 6.82
CA PRO A 106 -1.04 31.48 7.60
C PRO A 106 -1.32 32.97 7.87
N GLU A 107 -1.49 33.34 9.15
CA GLU A 107 -1.53 34.75 9.56
C GLU A 107 -0.23 35.40 9.08
N VAL A 108 -0.34 36.13 7.98
CA VAL A 108 0.73 36.94 7.42
C VAL A 108 1.00 38.02 8.45
N HIS A 109 2.02 37.81 9.28
CA HIS A 109 2.56 38.88 10.12
C HIS A 109 3.32 39.83 9.19
N ASP A 110 2.65 40.93 8.83
CA ASP A 110 3.26 42.10 8.20
C ASP A 110 4.37 42.62 9.14
N VAL A 111 5.61 42.65 8.65
CA VAL A 111 6.76 43.29 9.31
C VAL A 111 7.15 44.51 8.49
#